data_AF-A0A024Q965-F1
#
_entry.id   AF-A0A024Q965-F1
#
_cell.length_a   1.000
_cell.length_b   1.000
_cell.length_c   1.000
_cell.angle_alpha   90.00
_cell.angle_beta   90.00
_cell.angle_gamma   90.00
#
_symmetry.space_group_name_H-M   'P 1'
#
loop_
_entity.id
_entity.type
_entity.pdbx_description
1 polymer ?
#
loop_
_entity_poly.entity_id
_entity_poly.type
_entity_poly.pdbx_seq_one_letter_code
_entity_poly.pdbx_strand_id
1 'polypeptide(L)'
;MGKKEINTLWDRESRNNINHNFEELYTKLNNIVGTISEEAVQQIIDSAKINWLAPVATKSELPSTANVGDAVMVRDNGAGVAEVYRYNGSDWELIQEFDPTAINELDSRLTTELANKASMQDITEINQTIDDKVNQRVEKQFADLIVNVPSDFENIQIAIDTLSQRRTNQGTTIKINLESGYELNDPIILSNGDYSQFEITSTDTEVNVGASFPSVDIDLLTLKNARGLVWNILVNGQAYCRNGLGVYNNSHLEVRAGKGFKYANQNNLYGRYGSIIFADDGIFTHGSQAGNSAEGWSGILAWGATIHAERADVSDSKTYGAQAAAGGSLSFRNGIANNCGRHGIRSTNAGSVDARDAQADNAGAYGIYARDAGILNANGISAKNAGVAGIMSYNASIIDAELAVVDGSETGVIADQNSKVNFFKGTALNCTDKGIKATRYGEVNGSESTVGNGILYGVVADIGGKVSFGSGRVTNCHAYGLYATGGSEIIAPLCTITDINHSGSLGHGVYSEKGSNIVVTESTVTGASGQDLRVNRGSTIHAHNCKTSSSADNHPVLSDTNATAFSSITSHFGIIWAQK
;
A
#
# COMPACT_ATOMS: atom_id res chain seq x y z
N MET A 1 -18.50 -28.40 -114.83
CA MET A 1 -17.77 -27.40 -115.64
C MET A 1 -17.91 -27.81 -117.10
N GLY A 2 -18.20 -26.86 -117.99
CA GLY A 2 -18.58 -27.14 -119.38
C GLY A 2 -17.37 -27.39 -120.29
N LYS A 3 -17.40 -28.52 -121.01
CA LYS A 3 -16.43 -28.90 -122.05
C LYS A 3 -16.28 -27.76 -123.07
N LYS A 4 -15.04 -27.33 -123.39
CA LYS A 4 -14.82 -26.39 -124.48
C LYS A 4 -15.00 -27.09 -125.84
N GLU A 5 -15.77 -26.46 -126.73
CA GLU A 5 -16.01 -27.00 -128.07
C GLU A 5 -14.73 -27.03 -128.90
N ILE A 6 -14.56 -28.13 -129.64
CA ILE A 6 -13.45 -28.36 -130.56
C ILE A 6 -14.06 -28.30 -131.96
N ASN A 7 -13.71 -27.26 -132.72
CA ASN A 7 -14.16 -27.14 -134.11
C ASN A 7 -13.22 -27.94 -135.03
N THR A 8 -13.70 -28.44 -136.17
CA THR A 8 -12.95 -29.39 -137.03
C THR A 8 -11.82 -28.76 -137.86
N LEU A 9 -11.66 -27.44 -137.82
CA LEU A 9 -10.53 -26.76 -138.44
C LEU A 9 -9.36 -26.75 -137.46
N TRP A 10 -8.24 -27.32 -137.87
CA TRP A 10 -6.99 -27.33 -137.10
C TRP A 10 -6.37 -25.93 -137.04
N ASP A 11 -6.94 -25.07 -136.21
CA ASP A 11 -6.39 -23.77 -135.87
C ASP A 11 -5.72 -23.79 -134.48
N ARG A 12 -5.06 -22.68 -134.15
CA ARG A 12 -4.33 -22.51 -132.89
C ARG A 12 -5.26 -22.57 -131.68
N GLU A 13 -6.50 -22.11 -131.83
CA GLU A 13 -7.50 -22.09 -130.75
C GLU A 13 -7.97 -23.51 -130.42
N SER A 14 -8.22 -24.33 -131.44
CA SER A 14 -8.62 -25.72 -131.29
C SER A 14 -7.53 -26.55 -130.61
N ARG A 15 -6.24 -26.30 -130.92
CA ARG A 15 -5.12 -26.96 -130.22
C ARG A 15 -5.00 -26.54 -128.75
N ASN A 16 -5.24 -25.26 -128.43
CA ASN A 16 -5.22 -24.78 -127.06
C ASN A 16 -6.39 -25.34 -126.23
N ASN A 17 -7.58 -25.45 -126.83
CA ASN A 17 -8.74 -26.06 -126.18
C ASN A 17 -8.52 -27.56 -125.92
N ILE A 18 -7.85 -28.27 -126.83
CA ILE A 18 -7.44 -29.67 -126.63
C ILE A 18 -6.46 -29.78 -125.46
N ASN A 19 -5.42 -28.94 -125.40
CA ASN A 19 -4.47 -28.96 -124.27
C ASN A 19 -5.12 -28.64 -122.93
N HIS A 20 -6.05 -27.69 -122.88
CA HIS A 20 -6.79 -27.37 -121.65
C HIS A 20 -7.64 -28.55 -121.16
N ASN A 21 -8.33 -29.23 -122.07
CA ASN A 21 -9.10 -30.43 -121.75
C ASN A 21 -8.18 -31.55 -121.23
N PHE A 22 -6.95 -31.67 -121.73
CA PHE A 22 -5.98 -32.65 -121.22
C PHE A 22 -5.43 -32.28 -119.84
N GLU A 23 -5.06 -31.02 -119.58
CA GLU A 23 -4.63 -30.57 -118.24
C GLU A 23 -5.69 -30.81 -117.17
N GLU A 24 -6.96 -30.53 -117.47
CA GLU A 24 -8.06 -30.77 -116.55
C GLU A 24 -8.26 -32.28 -116.27
N LEU A 25 -8.16 -33.11 -117.30
CA LEU A 25 -8.30 -34.56 -117.18
C LEU A 25 -7.18 -35.16 -116.32
N TYR A 26 -5.92 -34.77 -116.56
CA TYR A 26 -4.77 -35.31 -115.82
C TYR A 26 -4.69 -34.79 -114.37
N THR A 27 -5.16 -33.58 -114.09
CA THR A 27 -5.24 -33.06 -112.72
C THR A 27 -6.27 -33.83 -111.88
N LYS A 28 -7.40 -34.22 -112.47
CA LYS A 28 -8.42 -35.04 -111.80
C LYS A 28 -8.02 -36.50 -111.65
N LEU A 29 -7.31 -37.06 -112.64
CA LEU A 29 -6.85 -38.46 -112.60
C LEU A 29 -5.79 -38.68 -111.51
N ASN A 30 -4.91 -37.71 -111.28
CA ASN A 30 -3.87 -37.79 -110.23
C ASN A 30 -4.42 -37.74 -108.79
N ASN A 31 -5.66 -37.30 -108.58
CA ASN A 31 -6.28 -37.18 -107.25
C ASN A 31 -7.38 -38.22 -106.97
N ILE A 32 -7.70 -39.10 -107.93
CA ILE A 32 -8.74 -40.12 -107.79
C ILE A 32 -8.42 -41.13 -106.67
N VAL A 33 -7.14 -41.45 -106.46
CA VAL A 33 -6.72 -42.39 -105.40
C VAL A 33 -6.85 -41.76 -104.01
N GLY A 34 -6.61 -40.45 -103.87
CA GLY A 34 -6.78 -39.73 -102.60
C GLY A 34 -8.24 -39.67 -102.17
N THR A 35 -9.12 -39.26 -103.09
CA THR A 35 -10.55 -39.04 -102.80
C THR A 35 -11.31 -40.33 -102.51
N ILE A 36 -11.02 -41.43 -103.23
CA ILE A 36 -11.65 -42.73 -102.96
C ILE A 36 -11.14 -43.37 -101.66
N SER A 37 -9.87 -43.14 -101.27
CA SER A 37 -9.33 -43.71 -100.03
C SER A 37 -9.82 -43.01 -98.78
N GLU A 38 -10.00 -41.69 -98.80
CA GLU A 38 -10.47 -40.93 -97.63
C GLU A 38 -11.96 -41.17 -97.35
N GLU A 39 -12.82 -41.22 -98.36
CA GLU A 39 -14.26 -41.51 -98.13
C GLU A 39 -14.50 -42.95 -97.64
N ALA A 40 -13.77 -43.93 -98.17
CA ALA A 40 -13.89 -45.32 -97.72
C ALA A 40 -13.31 -45.53 -96.30
N VAL A 41 -12.18 -44.90 -95.97
CA VAL A 41 -11.59 -44.96 -94.63
C VAL A 41 -12.45 -44.22 -93.60
N GLN A 42 -13.04 -43.09 -93.97
CA GLN A 42 -13.92 -42.34 -93.07
C GLN A 42 -15.20 -43.11 -92.73
N GLN A 43 -15.79 -43.83 -93.70
CA GLN A 43 -16.94 -44.73 -93.42
C GLN A 43 -16.57 -45.90 -92.50
N ILE A 44 -15.35 -46.44 -92.59
CA ILE A 44 -14.86 -47.48 -91.69
C ILE A 44 -14.60 -46.91 -90.27
N ILE A 45 -14.03 -45.70 -90.19
CA ILE A 45 -13.78 -45.02 -88.91
C ILE A 45 -15.10 -44.66 -88.22
N ASP A 46 -16.09 -44.15 -88.96
CA ASP A 46 -17.37 -43.73 -88.38
C ASP A 46 -18.26 -44.93 -88.01
N SER A 47 -18.10 -46.09 -88.66
CA SER A 47 -18.73 -47.35 -88.21
C SER A 47 -18.03 -47.99 -86.99
N ALA A 48 -16.73 -47.72 -86.78
CA ALA A 48 -15.94 -48.24 -85.66
C ALA A 48 -15.93 -47.33 -84.41
N LYS A 49 -16.26 -46.05 -84.52
CA LYS A 49 -16.34 -45.13 -83.37
C LYS A 49 -17.44 -45.56 -82.40
N ILE A 50 -17.06 -45.61 -81.12
CA ILE A 50 -17.98 -45.80 -80.00
C ILE A 50 -18.15 -44.43 -79.33
N ASN A 51 -19.34 -43.84 -79.46
CA ASN A 51 -19.66 -42.56 -78.83
C ASN A 51 -20.27 -42.81 -77.45
N TRP A 52 -19.46 -42.73 -76.40
CA TRP A 52 -19.93 -42.95 -75.04
C TRP A 52 -20.81 -41.80 -74.54
N LEU A 53 -22.07 -42.11 -74.23
CA LEU A 53 -23.01 -41.23 -73.54
C LEU A 53 -22.88 -41.40 -72.02
N ALA A 54 -23.48 -40.48 -71.27
CA ALA A 54 -23.51 -40.56 -69.80
C ALA A 54 -24.17 -41.87 -69.34
N PRO A 55 -23.61 -42.57 -68.32
CA PRO A 55 -24.22 -43.78 -67.79
C PRO A 55 -25.60 -43.50 -67.19
N VAL A 56 -26.53 -44.44 -67.38
CA VAL A 56 -27.89 -44.37 -66.81
C VAL A 56 -28.06 -45.40 -65.70
N ALA A 57 -28.99 -45.17 -64.78
CA ALA A 57 -29.16 -46.08 -63.64
C ALA A 57 -29.79 -47.39 -64.10
N THR A 58 -30.82 -47.31 -64.95
CA THR A 58 -31.64 -48.45 -65.40
C THR A 58 -31.80 -48.51 -66.91
N LYS A 59 -32.12 -49.67 -67.47
CA LYS A 59 -32.32 -49.85 -68.92
C LYS A 59 -33.45 -48.97 -69.49
N SER A 60 -34.48 -48.70 -68.70
CA SER A 60 -35.60 -47.82 -69.08
C SER A 60 -35.20 -46.36 -69.28
N GLU A 61 -34.03 -45.96 -68.78
CA GLU A 61 -33.49 -44.60 -68.93
C GLU A 61 -32.61 -44.44 -70.17
N LEU A 62 -32.45 -45.49 -71.00
CA LEU A 62 -31.75 -45.37 -72.26
C LEU A 62 -32.41 -44.30 -73.15
N PRO A 63 -31.64 -43.41 -73.79
CA PRO A 63 -32.19 -42.33 -74.61
C PRO A 63 -33.11 -42.87 -75.70
N SER A 64 -34.30 -42.28 -75.83
CA SER A 64 -35.25 -42.60 -76.90
C SER A 64 -34.80 -42.12 -78.29
N THR A 65 -33.76 -41.26 -78.33
CA THR A 65 -33.14 -40.77 -79.56
C THR A 65 -31.62 -40.93 -79.42
N ALA A 66 -31.01 -41.68 -80.34
CA ALA A 66 -29.58 -41.94 -80.35
C ALA A 66 -29.06 -42.04 -81.80
N ASN A 67 -27.77 -41.77 -81.99
CA ASN A 67 -27.11 -41.96 -83.28
C ASN A 67 -26.55 -43.39 -83.36
N VAL A 68 -26.47 -43.94 -84.57
CA VAL A 68 -25.80 -45.23 -84.80
C VAL A 68 -24.38 -45.14 -84.24
N GLY A 69 -24.03 -46.08 -83.35
CA GLY A 69 -22.72 -46.14 -82.72
C GLY A 69 -22.62 -45.49 -81.34
N ASP A 70 -23.65 -44.77 -80.89
CA ASP A 70 -23.73 -44.30 -79.49
C ASP A 70 -23.77 -45.50 -78.54
N ALA A 71 -23.04 -45.41 -77.42
CA ALA A 71 -22.98 -46.43 -76.40
C ALA A 71 -23.28 -45.85 -75.01
N VAL A 72 -24.07 -46.56 -74.21
CA VAL A 72 -24.45 -46.17 -72.85
C VAL A 72 -24.19 -47.34 -71.91
N MET A 73 -23.58 -47.04 -70.76
CA MET A 73 -23.51 -47.98 -69.65
C MET A 73 -24.77 -47.86 -68.79
N VAL A 74 -25.48 -48.97 -68.60
CA VAL A 74 -26.55 -49.13 -67.61
C VAL A 74 -25.92 -49.70 -66.35
N ARG A 75 -26.00 -48.97 -65.23
CA ARG A 75 -25.30 -49.32 -63.98
C ARG A 75 -25.87 -50.56 -63.29
N ASP A 76 -27.19 -50.76 -63.39
CA ASP A 76 -27.87 -51.92 -62.82
C ASP A 76 -29.11 -52.25 -63.67
N ASN A 77 -29.13 -53.45 -64.25
CA ASN A 77 -30.29 -53.96 -64.99
C ASN A 77 -31.37 -54.59 -64.08
N GLY A 78 -31.20 -54.53 -62.75
CA GLY A 78 -32.05 -55.18 -61.77
C GLY A 78 -31.56 -56.58 -61.35
N ALA A 79 -30.45 -57.05 -61.92
CA ALA A 79 -29.79 -58.31 -61.57
C ALA A 79 -28.37 -58.11 -61.00
N GLY A 80 -27.97 -56.86 -60.71
CA GLY A 80 -26.67 -56.55 -60.11
C GLY A 80 -25.47 -56.63 -61.07
N VAL A 81 -25.74 -56.69 -62.39
CA VAL A 81 -24.71 -56.60 -63.43
C VAL A 81 -24.84 -55.27 -64.17
N ALA A 82 -23.71 -54.71 -64.56
CA ALA A 82 -23.66 -53.53 -65.38
C ALA A 82 -23.55 -53.94 -66.85
N GLU A 83 -24.30 -53.25 -67.69
CA GLU A 83 -24.48 -53.61 -69.09
C GLU A 83 -24.10 -52.42 -69.98
N VAL A 84 -23.44 -52.68 -71.10
CA VAL A 84 -23.17 -51.67 -72.12
C VAL A 84 -24.01 -51.94 -73.33
N TYR A 85 -24.83 -50.96 -73.68
CA TYR A 85 -25.68 -50.99 -74.87
C TYR A 85 -25.08 -50.10 -75.96
N ARG A 86 -25.18 -50.50 -77.23
CA ARG A 86 -24.83 -49.72 -78.42
C ARG A 86 -26.03 -49.60 -79.34
N TYR A 87 -26.33 -48.40 -79.79
CA TYR A 87 -27.46 -48.17 -80.70
C TYR A 87 -27.09 -48.54 -82.14
N ASN A 88 -27.85 -49.45 -82.75
CA ASN A 88 -27.57 -49.97 -84.10
C ASN A 88 -28.26 -49.17 -85.22
N GLY A 89 -29.06 -48.15 -84.87
CA GLY A 89 -29.88 -47.35 -85.79
C GLY A 89 -31.37 -47.60 -85.67
N SER A 90 -31.76 -48.72 -85.06
CA SER A 90 -33.15 -49.09 -84.79
C SER A 90 -33.42 -49.36 -83.31
N ASP A 91 -32.48 -50.02 -82.61
CA ASP A 91 -32.61 -50.40 -81.21
C ASP A 91 -31.26 -50.34 -80.47
N TRP A 92 -31.33 -50.31 -79.14
CA TRP A 92 -30.18 -50.47 -78.26
C TRP A 92 -29.84 -51.95 -78.09
N GLU A 93 -28.72 -52.38 -78.66
CA GLU A 93 -28.22 -53.75 -78.55
C GLU A 93 -27.21 -53.87 -77.42
N LEU A 94 -27.34 -54.92 -76.61
CA LEU A 94 -26.35 -55.24 -75.60
C LEU A 94 -25.07 -55.72 -76.28
N ILE A 95 -23.95 -55.05 -76.00
CA ILE A 95 -22.66 -55.39 -76.59
C ILE A 95 -21.65 -55.93 -75.58
N GLN A 96 -21.85 -55.66 -74.28
CA GLN A 96 -20.98 -56.15 -73.23
C GLN A 96 -21.70 -56.19 -71.89
N GLU A 97 -21.48 -57.27 -71.14
CA GLU A 97 -21.84 -57.38 -69.73
C GLU A 97 -20.55 -57.34 -68.91
N PHE A 98 -20.59 -56.66 -67.76
CA PHE A 98 -19.52 -56.77 -66.78
C PHE A 98 -20.09 -56.83 -65.37
N ASP A 99 -19.41 -57.60 -64.53
CA ASP A 99 -19.77 -57.78 -63.13
C ASP A 99 -19.18 -56.61 -62.30
N PRO A 100 -20.01 -55.67 -61.80
CA PRO A 100 -19.54 -54.54 -61.01
C PRO A 100 -19.31 -54.92 -59.55
N THR A 101 -19.47 -56.19 -59.14
CA THR A 101 -19.37 -56.62 -57.73
C THR A 101 -18.09 -56.16 -57.06
N ALA A 102 -16.95 -56.23 -57.75
CA ALA A 102 -15.67 -55.76 -57.22
C ALA A 102 -15.60 -54.23 -57.04
N ILE A 103 -16.28 -53.47 -57.91
CA ILE A 103 -16.34 -52.00 -57.82
C ILE A 103 -17.29 -51.59 -56.69
N ASN A 104 -18.43 -52.28 -56.54
CA ASN A 104 -19.40 -52.02 -55.49
C ASN A 104 -18.85 -52.37 -54.10
N GLU A 105 -18.06 -53.44 -53.97
CA GLU A 105 -17.36 -53.79 -52.72
C GLU A 105 -16.32 -52.73 -52.34
N LEU A 106 -15.54 -52.24 -53.31
CA LEU A 106 -14.57 -51.16 -53.09
C LEU A 106 -15.26 -49.86 -52.67
N ASP A 107 -16.34 -49.47 -53.33
CA ASP A 107 -17.09 -48.24 -53.01
C ASP A 107 -17.73 -48.31 -51.62
N SER A 108 -18.29 -49.47 -51.26
CA SER A 108 -18.82 -49.72 -49.91
C SER A 108 -17.72 -49.67 -48.84
N ARG A 109 -16.54 -50.23 -49.11
CA ARG A 109 -15.39 -50.15 -48.19
C ARG A 109 -14.88 -48.73 -48.05
N LEU A 110 -14.75 -48.01 -49.16
CA LEU A 110 -14.28 -46.62 -49.17
C LEU A 110 -15.27 -45.72 -48.42
N THR A 111 -16.57 -45.91 -48.63
CA THR A 111 -17.63 -45.17 -47.93
C THR A 111 -17.60 -45.47 -46.43
N THR A 112 -17.36 -46.71 -46.04
CA THR A 112 -17.24 -47.12 -44.64
C THR A 112 -15.97 -46.57 -43.99
N GLU A 113 -14.82 -46.65 -44.67
CA GLU A 113 -13.57 -46.07 -44.18
C GLU A 113 -13.63 -44.55 -44.09
N LEU A 114 -14.29 -43.89 -45.04
CA LEU A 114 -14.52 -42.45 -45.01
C LEU A 114 -15.49 -42.07 -43.89
N ALA A 115 -16.57 -42.81 -43.64
CA ALA A 115 -17.46 -42.56 -42.51
C ALA A 115 -16.75 -42.74 -41.16
N ASN A 116 -15.88 -43.74 -41.05
CA ASN A 116 -15.09 -44.01 -39.84
C ASN A 116 -13.94 -43.01 -39.63
N LYS A 117 -13.36 -42.43 -40.70
CA LYS A 117 -12.36 -41.35 -40.60
C LYS A 117 -12.99 -39.95 -40.50
N ALA A 118 -14.20 -39.79 -41.01
CA ALA A 118 -14.97 -38.54 -40.96
C ALA A 118 -15.75 -38.38 -39.64
N SER A 119 -15.60 -39.29 -38.68
CA SER A 119 -16.01 -39.04 -37.30
C SER A 119 -15.11 -37.93 -36.71
N MET A 120 -15.45 -36.69 -37.05
CA MET A 120 -14.99 -35.45 -36.42
C MET A 120 -15.17 -35.46 -34.89
N GLN A 121 -15.84 -36.46 -34.32
CA GLN A 121 -15.92 -36.71 -32.88
C GLN A 121 -14.55 -36.70 -32.21
N ASP A 122 -13.51 -37.31 -32.79
CA ASP A 122 -12.18 -37.35 -32.17
C ASP A 122 -11.56 -35.94 -32.08
N ILE A 123 -11.73 -35.11 -33.12
CA ILE A 123 -11.22 -33.73 -33.12
C ILE A 123 -12.03 -32.85 -32.17
N THR A 124 -13.35 -33.03 -32.12
CA THR A 124 -14.21 -32.29 -31.19
C THR A 124 -13.90 -32.65 -29.74
N GLU A 125 -13.73 -33.93 -29.40
CA GLU A 125 -13.37 -34.37 -28.05
C GLU A 125 -11.96 -33.91 -27.64
N ILE A 126 -11.00 -33.93 -28.57
CA ILE A 126 -9.65 -33.39 -28.33
C ILE A 126 -9.71 -31.88 -28.06
N ASN A 127 -10.44 -31.12 -28.88
CA ASN A 127 -10.57 -29.67 -28.69
C ASN A 127 -11.28 -29.33 -27.38
N GLN A 128 -12.36 -30.04 -27.05
CA GLN A 128 -13.06 -29.89 -25.78
C GLN A 128 -12.11 -30.15 -24.60
N THR A 129 -11.31 -31.23 -24.68
CA THR A 129 -10.31 -31.56 -23.65
C THR A 129 -9.20 -30.51 -23.54
N ILE A 130 -8.77 -29.93 -24.66
CA ILE A 130 -7.80 -28.84 -24.69
C ILE A 130 -8.39 -27.60 -24.04
N ASP A 131 -9.60 -27.21 -24.43
CA ASP A 131 -10.30 -26.05 -23.89
C ASP A 131 -10.53 -26.19 -22.39
N ASP A 132 -10.98 -27.36 -21.92
CA ASP A 132 -11.15 -27.65 -20.50
C ASP A 132 -9.82 -27.56 -19.74
N LYS A 133 -8.72 -28.10 -20.29
CA LYS A 133 -7.39 -28.02 -19.68
C LYS A 133 -6.83 -26.60 -19.69
N VAL A 134 -7.08 -25.83 -20.75
CA VAL A 134 -6.68 -24.43 -20.85
C VAL A 134 -7.46 -23.59 -19.85
N ASN A 135 -8.78 -23.72 -19.81
CA ASN A 135 -9.65 -23.03 -18.88
C ASN A 135 -9.28 -23.36 -17.43
N GLN A 136 -9.04 -24.63 -17.11
CA GLN A 136 -8.63 -25.04 -15.77
C GLN A 136 -7.23 -24.50 -15.39
N ARG A 137 -6.30 -24.33 -16.35
CA ARG A 137 -5.00 -23.68 -16.12
C ARG A 137 -5.14 -22.17 -15.93
N VAL A 138 -5.99 -21.53 -16.72
CA VAL A 138 -6.32 -20.10 -16.66
C VAL A 138 -6.96 -19.79 -15.30
N GLU A 139 -8.03 -20.48 -14.91
CA GLU A 139 -8.68 -20.31 -13.61
C GLU A 139 -7.71 -20.50 -12.44
N LYS A 140 -6.87 -21.55 -12.50
CA LYS A 140 -5.83 -21.79 -11.48
C LYS A 140 -4.76 -20.72 -11.43
N GLN A 141 -4.49 -19.96 -12.50
CA GLN A 141 -3.55 -18.84 -12.47
C GLN A 141 -4.13 -17.61 -11.76
N PHE A 142 -5.45 -17.41 -11.82
CA PHE A 142 -6.08 -16.19 -11.31
C PHE A 142 -6.75 -16.34 -9.94
N ALA A 143 -6.84 -17.56 -9.39
CA ALA A 143 -7.39 -17.80 -8.07
C ALA A 143 -6.42 -17.45 -6.93
N ASP A 144 -6.99 -17.23 -5.74
CA ASP A 144 -6.24 -17.10 -4.48
C ASP A 144 -5.35 -18.34 -4.27
N LEU A 145 -4.17 -18.12 -3.71
CA LEU A 145 -3.17 -19.16 -3.50
C LEU A 145 -2.66 -19.10 -2.07
N ILE A 146 -2.53 -20.26 -1.44
CA ILE A 146 -1.83 -20.41 -0.17
C ILE A 146 -0.61 -21.28 -0.44
N VAL A 147 0.56 -20.81 -0.01
CA VAL A 147 1.82 -21.56 -0.07
C VAL A 147 2.44 -21.58 1.32
N ASN A 148 3.09 -22.68 1.67
CA ASN A 148 3.68 -22.90 2.98
C ASN A 148 5.20 -22.76 2.91
N VAL A 149 5.78 -22.15 3.94
CA VAL A 149 7.23 -22.04 4.12
C VAL A 149 7.58 -22.73 5.43
N PRO A 150 8.47 -23.74 5.44
CA PRO A 150 9.37 -24.10 4.35
C PRO A 150 8.88 -25.15 3.34
N SER A 151 7.72 -25.80 3.54
CA SER A 151 7.36 -27.00 2.74
C SER A 151 7.19 -26.79 1.23
N ASP A 152 6.60 -25.67 0.79
CA ASP A 152 6.43 -25.36 -0.64
C ASP A 152 7.59 -24.50 -1.18
N PHE A 153 8.19 -23.66 -0.34
CA PHE A 153 9.34 -22.82 -0.65
C PHE A 153 10.27 -22.72 0.56
N GLU A 154 11.59 -22.75 0.33
CA GLU A 154 12.59 -22.70 1.39
C GLU A 154 12.49 -21.45 2.29
N ASN A 155 12.22 -20.29 1.69
CA ASN A 155 12.02 -19.03 2.42
C ASN A 155 11.03 -18.09 1.72
N ILE A 156 10.68 -17.01 2.42
CA ILE A 156 9.71 -16.00 1.95
C ILE A 156 10.20 -15.29 0.69
N GLN A 157 11.49 -14.97 0.60
CA GLN A 157 12.04 -14.24 -0.55
C GLN A 157 11.90 -15.07 -1.83
N ILE A 158 12.25 -16.35 -1.82
CA ILE A 158 12.12 -17.27 -2.96
C ILE A 158 10.65 -17.43 -3.35
N ALA A 159 9.73 -17.52 -2.36
CA ALA A 159 8.30 -17.58 -2.62
C ALA A 159 7.81 -16.33 -3.36
N ILE A 160 8.17 -15.13 -2.91
CA ILE A 160 7.78 -13.86 -3.55
C ILE A 160 8.41 -13.75 -4.96
N ASP A 161 9.69 -14.03 -5.12
CA ASP A 161 10.39 -13.93 -6.41
C ASP A 161 9.78 -14.86 -7.45
N THR A 162 9.42 -16.07 -7.06
CA THR A 162 8.78 -17.05 -7.95
C THR A 162 7.34 -16.65 -8.28
N LEU A 163 6.56 -16.27 -7.26
CA LEU A 163 5.13 -16.03 -7.42
C LEU A 163 4.82 -14.63 -7.95
N SER A 164 5.75 -13.68 -7.90
CA SER A 164 5.56 -12.33 -8.46
C SER A 164 5.48 -12.34 -9.99
N GLN A 165 5.99 -13.38 -10.65
CA GLN A 165 5.87 -13.59 -12.09
C GLN A 165 4.48 -14.08 -12.51
N ARG A 166 3.66 -14.50 -11.56
CA ARG A 166 2.31 -15.00 -11.81
C ARG A 166 1.39 -13.83 -12.16
N ARG A 167 0.59 -14.00 -13.21
CA ARG A 167 -0.50 -13.06 -13.50
C ARG A 167 -1.64 -13.29 -12.51
N THR A 168 -1.98 -12.25 -11.77
CA THR A 168 -3.12 -12.26 -10.84
C THR A 168 -4.20 -11.30 -11.34
N ASN A 169 -5.46 -11.60 -11.02
CA ASN A 169 -6.53 -10.63 -11.21
C ASN A 169 -6.48 -9.59 -10.09
N GLN A 170 -7.15 -8.47 -10.32
CA GLN A 170 -7.33 -7.49 -9.26
C GLN A 170 -8.12 -8.12 -8.10
N GLY A 171 -7.58 -8.01 -6.88
CA GLY A 171 -8.20 -8.53 -5.65
C GLY A 171 -7.78 -9.96 -5.27
N THR A 172 -6.99 -10.65 -6.09
CA THR A 172 -6.44 -11.95 -5.75
C THR A 172 -5.35 -11.81 -4.67
N THR A 173 -5.38 -12.69 -3.67
CA THR A 173 -4.39 -12.72 -2.58
C THR A 173 -3.55 -14.00 -2.65
N ILE A 174 -2.23 -13.85 -2.54
CA ILE A 174 -1.27 -14.93 -2.38
C ILE A 174 -0.80 -14.91 -0.92
N LYS A 175 -1.27 -15.89 -0.14
CA LYS A 175 -0.89 -16.06 1.27
C LYS A 175 0.35 -16.91 1.37
N ILE A 176 1.38 -16.37 2.00
CA ILE A 176 2.59 -17.10 2.38
C ILE A 176 2.43 -17.46 3.85
N ASN A 177 2.18 -18.73 4.14
CA ASN A 177 1.98 -19.25 5.49
C ASN A 177 3.29 -19.79 6.05
N LEU A 178 3.76 -19.22 7.16
CA LEU A 178 4.91 -19.76 7.90
C LEU A 178 4.44 -20.94 8.75
N GLU A 179 5.07 -22.08 8.53
CA GLU A 179 4.81 -23.30 9.29
C GLU A 179 5.35 -23.18 10.72
N SER A 180 4.78 -23.95 11.64
CA SER A 180 5.14 -23.86 13.06
C SER A 180 6.63 -24.17 13.29
N GLY A 181 7.29 -23.34 14.10
CA GLY A 181 8.72 -23.42 14.39
C GLY A 181 9.63 -22.83 13.32
N TYR A 182 9.09 -22.24 12.24
CA TYR A 182 9.89 -21.55 11.24
C TYR A 182 10.54 -20.28 11.83
N GLU A 183 11.84 -20.11 11.60
CA GLU A 183 12.58 -18.90 11.97
C GLU A 183 12.95 -18.09 10.71
N LEU A 184 12.85 -16.77 10.81
CA LEU A 184 13.22 -15.85 9.75
C LEU A 184 14.73 -15.69 9.72
N ASN A 185 15.38 -16.37 8.77
CA ASN A 185 16.84 -16.36 8.63
C ASN A 185 17.34 -15.48 7.47
N ASP A 186 16.45 -15.07 6.57
CA ASP A 186 16.77 -14.28 5.39
C ASP A 186 16.02 -12.94 5.38
N PRO A 187 16.65 -11.85 4.89
CA PRO A 187 15.96 -10.59 4.70
C PRO A 187 14.98 -10.68 3.52
N ILE A 188 13.89 -9.93 3.62
CA ILE A 188 12.88 -9.76 2.57
C ILE A 188 13.12 -8.39 1.91
N ILE A 189 13.53 -8.39 0.64
CA ILE A 189 13.93 -7.17 -0.08
C ILE A 189 13.05 -7.02 -1.31
N LEU A 190 12.13 -6.06 -1.26
CA LEU A 190 11.18 -5.79 -2.35
C LEU A 190 11.44 -4.40 -2.91
N SER A 191 11.63 -4.31 -4.22
CA SER A 191 11.91 -3.04 -4.89
C SER A 191 11.24 -2.91 -6.24
N ASN A 192 10.91 -1.68 -6.62
CA ASN A 192 10.44 -1.30 -7.96
C ASN A 192 9.28 -2.18 -8.50
N GLY A 193 8.30 -2.49 -7.65
CA GLY A 193 7.22 -3.41 -8.02
C GLY A 193 5.97 -3.24 -7.18
N ASP A 194 4.91 -3.93 -7.59
CA ASP A 194 3.68 -4.09 -6.83
C ASP A 194 3.63 -5.49 -6.22
N TYR A 195 3.68 -5.54 -4.90
CA TYR A 195 3.65 -6.74 -4.07
C TYR A 195 2.38 -6.76 -3.19
N SER A 196 1.39 -5.91 -3.48
CA SER A 196 0.18 -5.77 -2.67
C SER A 196 -0.73 -7.00 -2.69
N GLN A 197 -0.54 -7.91 -3.66
CA GLN A 197 -1.21 -9.21 -3.70
C GLN A 197 -0.68 -10.20 -2.66
N PHE A 198 0.48 -9.95 -2.04
CA PHE A 198 1.06 -10.87 -1.06
C PHE A 198 0.59 -10.55 0.36
N GLU A 199 0.30 -11.59 1.12
CA GLU A 199 0.04 -11.52 2.56
C GLU A 199 0.90 -12.56 3.28
N ILE A 200 1.71 -12.12 4.24
CA ILE A 200 2.50 -13.04 5.07
C ILE A 200 1.70 -13.38 6.33
N THR A 201 1.49 -14.67 6.57
CA THR A 201 0.75 -15.24 7.71
C THR A 201 1.61 -16.29 8.42
N SER A 202 1.27 -16.68 9.64
CA SER A 202 1.99 -17.73 10.37
C SER A 202 1.01 -18.60 11.15
N THR A 203 1.38 -19.88 11.30
CA THR A 203 0.73 -20.82 12.23
C THR A 203 1.01 -20.44 13.68
N ASP A 204 2.19 -19.90 13.96
CA ASP A 204 2.60 -19.48 15.30
C ASP A 204 2.10 -18.06 15.61
N THR A 205 1.82 -17.80 16.89
CA THR A 205 1.37 -16.47 17.35
C THR A 205 2.45 -15.39 17.23
N GLU A 206 3.71 -15.79 17.38
CA GLU A 206 4.91 -14.95 17.25
C GLU A 206 5.98 -15.77 16.51
N VAL A 207 6.66 -15.15 15.54
CA VAL A 207 7.72 -15.77 14.73
C VAL A 207 9.06 -15.15 15.12
N ASN A 208 10.10 -15.96 15.32
CA ASN A 208 11.42 -15.44 15.69
C ASN A 208 12.26 -15.14 14.44
N VAL A 209 13.12 -14.12 14.54
CA VAL A 209 14.29 -13.98 13.66
C VAL A 209 15.36 -14.93 14.18
N GLY A 210 15.86 -15.82 13.33
CA GLY A 210 16.83 -16.83 13.75
C GLY A 210 18.23 -16.26 13.94
N ALA A 211 19.06 -16.93 14.75
CA ALA A 211 20.43 -16.50 15.03
C ALA A 211 21.36 -16.51 13.80
N SER A 212 20.95 -17.19 12.72
CA SER A 212 21.63 -17.18 11.42
C SER A 212 21.32 -15.96 10.56
N PHE A 213 20.48 -15.01 11.01
CA PHE A 213 20.18 -13.81 10.26
C PHE A 213 21.48 -13.03 9.93
N PRO A 214 21.68 -12.59 8.66
CA PRO A 214 23.01 -12.30 8.14
C PRO A 214 23.73 -11.13 8.81
N SER A 215 23.01 -10.13 9.33
CA SER A 215 23.61 -8.99 10.04
C SER A 215 22.58 -8.13 10.78
N VAL A 216 23.02 -7.56 11.91
CA VAL A 216 22.31 -6.50 12.66
C VAL A 216 22.26 -5.15 11.95
N ASP A 217 22.89 -5.02 10.78
CA ASP A 217 22.89 -3.81 9.93
C ASP A 217 21.88 -3.89 8.76
N ILE A 218 21.17 -5.00 8.65
CA ILE A 218 20.17 -5.25 7.60
C ILE A 218 18.76 -5.23 8.21
N ASP A 219 17.80 -4.66 7.49
CA ASP A 219 16.40 -4.67 7.92
C ASP A 219 15.78 -6.04 7.60
N LEU A 220 14.88 -6.55 8.44
CA LEU A 220 14.17 -7.80 8.11
C LEU A 220 13.35 -7.60 6.83
N LEU A 221 12.49 -6.58 6.79
CA LEU A 221 11.77 -6.18 5.57
C LEU A 221 12.35 -4.86 5.05
N THR A 222 12.72 -4.84 3.77
CA THR A 222 13.11 -3.63 3.03
C THR A 222 12.17 -3.42 1.85
N LEU A 223 11.36 -2.35 1.89
CA LEU A 223 10.59 -1.87 0.75
C LEU A 223 11.23 -0.62 0.14
N LYS A 224 11.49 -0.61 -1.16
CA LYS A 224 12.09 0.54 -1.87
C LYS A 224 11.37 0.84 -3.17
N ASN A 225 10.74 2.01 -3.27
CA ASN A 225 9.96 2.40 -4.45
C ASN A 225 8.98 1.30 -4.87
N ALA A 226 8.23 0.76 -3.90
CA ALA A 226 7.38 -0.40 -4.09
C ALA A 226 6.04 -0.26 -3.36
N ARG A 227 4.99 -0.82 -3.94
CA ARG A 227 3.75 -1.07 -3.20
C ARG A 227 3.92 -2.39 -2.46
N GLY A 228 4.07 -2.31 -1.14
CA GLY A 228 4.40 -3.46 -0.31
C GLY A 228 3.24 -4.43 -0.11
N LEU A 229 3.61 -5.58 0.44
CA LEU A 229 2.72 -6.64 0.88
C LEU A 229 1.94 -6.28 2.15
N VAL A 230 1.00 -7.16 2.52
CA VAL A 230 0.30 -7.12 3.80
C VAL A 230 1.08 -7.93 4.85
N TRP A 231 1.50 -7.26 5.91
CA TRP A 231 2.18 -7.87 7.04
C TRP A 231 1.17 -8.37 8.08
N ASN A 232 0.92 -9.68 8.11
CA ASN A 232 -0.02 -10.32 9.01
C ASN A 232 0.64 -11.30 10.01
N ILE A 233 1.86 -10.97 10.45
CA ILE A 233 2.60 -11.73 11.47
C ILE A 233 3.15 -10.81 12.56
N LEU A 234 3.27 -11.34 13.78
CA LEU A 234 4.05 -10.69 14.84
C LEU A 234 5.43 -11.32 14.86
N VAL A 235 6.47 -10.49 14.78
CA VAL A 235 7.86 -10.98 14.77
C VAL A 235 8.63 -10.53 15.99
N ASN A 236 9.40 -11.44 16.57
CA ASN A 236 10.39 -11.17 17.58
C ASN A 236 11.78 -11.14 16.94
N GLY A 237 12.33 -9.93 16.82
CA GLY A 237 13.62 -9.71 16.16
C GLY A 237 14.84 -10.18 16.94
N GLN A 238 14.71 -10.43 18.26
CA GLN A 238 15.82 -10.83 19.14
C GLN A 238 17.09 -9.98 19.02
N ALA A 239 16.96 -8.72 18.56
CA ALA A 239 18.04 -7.80 18.20
C ALA A 239 18.97 -8.28 17.06
N TYR A 240 18.57 -9.26 16.24
CA TYR A 240 19.37 -9.78 15.14
C TYR A 240 19.29 -8.98 13.84
N CYS A 241 18.33 -8.06 13.69
CA CYS A 241 18.21 -7.17 12.55
C CYS A 241 18.27 -5.69 12.94
N ARG A 242 18.65 -4.83 11.99
CA ARG A 242 18.73 -3.38 12.19
C ARG A 242 17.37 -2.78 12.44
N ASN A 243 16.49 -2.88 11.45
CA ASN A 243 15.10 -2.50 11.58
C ASN A 243 14.22 -3.73 11.34
N GLY A 244 13.06 -3.75 11.99
CA GLY A 244 12.04 -4.75 11.68
C GLY A 244 11.47 -4.51 10.29
N LEU A 245 10.72 -3.43 10.14
CA LEU A 245 10.01 -3.06 8.92
C LEU A 245 10.54 -1.73 8.38
N GLY A 246 11.42 -1.79 7.39
CA GLY A 246 12.01 -0.63 6.72
C GLY A 246 11.29 -0.28 5.42
N VAL A 247 10.64 0.88 5.37
CA VAL A 247 9.83 1.34 4.23
C VAL A 247 10.39 2.65 3.68
N TYR A 248 10.90 2.61 2.44
CA TYR A 248 11.71 3.68 1.86
C TYR A 248 11.20 4.14 0.50
N ASN A 249 11.49 5.40 0.17
CA ASN A 249 11.34 5.97 -1.19
C ASN A 249 9.92 5.82 -1.75
N ASN A 250 8.94 6.51 -1.15
CA ASN A 250 7.54 6.48 -1.56
C ASN A 250 6.91 5.07 -1.59
N SER A 251 7.36 4.18 -0.69
CA SER A 251 6.78 2.83 -0.60
C SER A 251 5.54 2.81 0.29
N HIS A 252 4.74 1.77 0.11
CA HIS A 252 3.53 1.52 0.89
C HIS A 252 3.63 0.23 1.71
N LEU A 253 3.17 0.21 2.95
CA LEU A 253 3.08 -1.00 3.77
C LEU A 253 1.78 -1.01 4.56
N GLU A 254 1.16 -2.18 4.67
CA GLU A 254 0.03 -2.43 5.56
C GLU A 254 0.42 -3.48 6.61
N VAL A 255 0.25 -3.16 7.89
CA VAL A 255 0.44 -4.05 9.04
C VAL A 255 -0.93 -4.30 9.65
N ARG A 256 -1.30 -5.57 9.80
CA ARG A 256 -2.59 -5.95 10.39
C ARG A 256 -2.62 -5.68 11.90
N ALA A 257 -3.81 -5.43 12.43
CA ALA A 257 -4.03 -5.23 13.86
C ALA A 257 -3.47 -6.41 14.70
N GLY A 258 -2.82 -6.10 15.82
CA GLY A 258 -2.16 -7.08 16.69
C GLY A 258 -0.89 -7.71 16.10
N LYS A 259 -0.43 -7.24 14.93
CA LYS A 259 0.80 -7.69 14.25
C LYS A 259 1.85 -6.59 14.28
N GLY A 260 3.06 -6.90 13.83
CA GLY A 260 4.16 -5.93 13.84
C GLY A 260 5.50 -6.60 14.10
N PHE A 261 6.35 -5.92 14.85
CA PHE A 261 7.74 -6.31 15.06
C PHE A 261 8.24 -5.86 16.43
N LYS A 262 8.96 -6.71 17.15
CA LYS A 262 9.54 -6.41 18.46
C LYS A 262 11.05 -6.62 18.45
N TYR A 263 11.76 -6.01 19.39
CA TYR A 263 13.19 -6.26 19.59
C TYR A 263 14.09 -6.00 18.37
N ALA A 264 13.79 -5.00 17.52
CA ALA A 264 14.74 -4.56 16.50
C ALA A 264 15.94 -3.85 17.15
N ASN A 265 17.12 -3.95 16.52
CA ASN A 265 18.32 -3.30 17.02
C ASN A 265 18.20 -1.75 17.01
N GLN A 266 17.55 -1.19 15.99
CA GLN A 266 17.27 0.24 15.84
C GLN A 266 15.75 0.51 15.89
N ASN A 267 15.00 0.30 14.81
CA ASN A 267 13.57 0.62 14.78
C ASN A 267 12.71 -0.59 14.46
N ASN A 268 11.60 -0.76 15.19
CA ASN A 268 10.67 -1.84 14.86
C ASN A 268 9.90 -1.51 13.57
N LEU A 269 9.45 -0.27 13.43
CA LEU A 269 8.86 0.28 12.21
C LEU A 269 9.57 1.58 11.80
N TYR A 270 10.07 1.62 10.57
CA TYR A 270 10.79 2.76 10.04
C TYR A 270 10.25 3.17 8.67
N GLY A 271 9.58 4.33 8.62
CA GLY A 271 9.14 4.96 7.38
C GLY A 271 10.07 6.09 6.97
N ARG A 272 10.47 6.14 5.69
CA ARG A 272 11.34 7.19 5.15
C ARG A 272 10.92 7.68 3.77
N TYR A 273 11.19 8.96 3.50
CA TYR A 273 11.16 9.57 2.15
C TYR A 273 9.82 9.42 1.41
N GLY A 274 8.77 10.03 1.94
CA GLY A 274 7.44 10.07 1.33
C GLY A 274 6.66 8.75 1.40
N SER A 275 7.20 7.74 2.10
CA SER A 275 6.51 6.46 2.28
C SER A 275 5.25 6.61 3.14
N ILE A 276 4.29 5.71 2.92
CA ILE A 276 3.01 5.66 3.64
C ILE A 276 2.86 4.29 4.29
N ILE A 277 2.61 4.25 5.59
CA ILE A 277 2.43 3.01 6.33
C ILE A 277 1.11 3.05 7.11
N PHE A 278 0.33 1.96 7.02
CA PHE A 278 -0.84 1.72 7.86
C PHE A 278 -0.52 0.61 8.85
N ALA A 279 -0.58 0.92 10.14
CA ALA A 279 -0.16 0.04 11.24
C ALA A 279 -0.97 0.31 12.52
N ASP A 280 -2.24 0.66 12.36
CA ASP A 280 -3.17 0.83 13.47
C ASP A 280 -3.29 -0.49 14.27
N ASP A 281 -3.37 -0.38 15.59
CA ASP A 281 -3.37 -1.50 16.54
C ASP A 281 -2.13 -2.40 16.45
N GLY A 282 -1.02 -1.91 15.88
CA GLY A 282 0.21 -2.67 15.72
C GLY A 282 1.02 -2.82 17.01
N ILE A 283 1.82 -3.88 17.09
CA ILE A 283 2.72 -4.18 18.22
C ILE A 283 4.16 -3.92 17.79
N PHE A 284 4.76 -2.89 18.38
CA PHE A 284 6.10 -2.40 18.09
C PHE A 284 6.93 -2.18 19.37
N THR A 285 6.79 -3.08 20.35
CA THR A 285 7.42 -2.97 21.66
C THR A 285 8.90 -3.37 21.63
N HIS A 286 9.64 -2.95 22.66
CA HIS A 286 11.05 -3.28 22.82
C HIS A 286 11.90 -2.82 21.63
N GLY A 287 11.63 -1.66 21.03
CA GLY A 287 12.47 -1.12 19.97
C GLY A 287 13.87 -0.69 20.45
N SER A 288 14.75 -0.43 19.50
CA SER A 288 16.05 0.22 19.73
C SER A 288 17.02 -0.53 20.63
N GLN A 289 17.14 -1.85 20.44
CA GLN A 289 17.91 -2.71 21.34
C GLN A 289 19.41 -2.38 21.47
N ALA A 290 20.04 -1.74 20.47
CA ALA A 290 21.42 -1.25 20.59
C ALA A 290 21.57 -0.10 21.62
N GLY A 291 20.47 0.56 21.99
CA GLY A 291 20.38 1.53 23.08
C GLY A 291 21.07 2.88 22.81
N ASN A 292 20.64 3.88 23.58
CA ASN A 292 21.27 5.20 23.82
C ASN A 292 21.95 5.89 22.61
N SER A 293 21.39 5.76 21.41
CA SER A 293 21.91 6.48 20.26
C SER A 293 21.35 7.91 20.26
N ALA A 294 22.24 8.89 20.06
CA ALA A 294 21.85 10.24 19.67
C ALA A 294 21.11 10.26 18.31
N GLU A 295 21.11 9.12 17.60
CA GLU A 295 20.68 8.97 16.20
C GLU A 295 19.17 8.93 15.98
N GLY A 296 18.34 8.80 17.02
CA GLY A 296 16.88 8.91 16.82
C GLY A 296 16.10 7.59 16.80
N TRP A 297 16.67 6.46 17.23
CA TRP A 297 16.00 5.16 17.08
C TRP A 297 14.76 5.03 17.99
N SER A 298 13.71 4.42 17.46
CA SER A 298 12.39 4.37 18.10
C SER A 298 11.68 3.02 17.90
N GLY A 299 10.64 2.72 18.69
CA GLY A 299 9.67 1.68 18.31
C GLY A 299 9.07 1.97 16.92
N ILE A 300 8.52 3.17 16.74
CA ILE A 300 8.04 3.68 15.45
C ILE A 300 8.76 4.99 15.10
N LEU A 301 9.30 5.07 13.89
CA LEU A 301 9.94 6.29 13.36
C LEU A 301 9.38 6.68 11.99
N ALA A 302 8.72 7.83 11.92
CA ALA A 302 8.34 8.50 10.68
C ALA A 302 9.37 9.58 10.30
N TRP A 303 10.32 9.27 9.41
CA TRP A 303 11.35 10.21 8.95
C TRP A 303 11.01 10.75 7.55
N GLY A 304 10.31 11.90 7.49
CA GLY A 304 9.78 12.43 6.24
C GLY A 304 8.81 11.46 5.55
N ALA A 305 8.13 10.62 6.33
CA ALA A 305 7.12 9.65 5.91
C ALA A 305 5.81 9.90 6.66
N THR A 306 4.72 9.27 6.21
CA THR A 306 3.42 9.29 6.90
C THR A 306 3.14 7.91 7.47
N ILE A 307 2.93 7.82 8.78
CA ILE A 307 2.59 6.57 9.46
C ILE A 307 1.27 6.74 10.21
N HIS A 308 0.32 5.84 9.95
CA HIS A 308 -0.91 5.69 10.71
C HIS A 308 -0.70 4.52 11.69
N ALA A 309 -0.65 4.81 12.99
CA ALA A 309 -0.40 3.82 14.04
C ALA A 309 -1.25 4.15 15.28
N GLU A 310 -2.53 4.44 15.08
CA GLU A 310 -3.47 4.66 16.18
C GLU A 310 -3.59 3.37 17.01
N ARG A 311 -3.66 3.50 18.34
CA ARG A 311 -3.74 2.38 19.30
C ARG A 311 -2.55 1.40 19.26
N ALA A 312 -1.46 1.75 18.57
CA ALA A 312 -0.27 0.91 18.55
C ALA A 312 0.49 0.96 19.89
N ASP A 313 1.20 -0.13 20.20
CA ASP A 313 2.03 -0.25 21.40
C ASP A 313 3.52 -0.22 21.04
N VAL A 314 4.24 0.78 21.53
CA VAL A 314 5.68 0.99 21.34
C VAL A 314 6.46 0.92 22.67
N SER A 315 5.83 0.37 23.71
CA SER A 315 6.38 0.32 25.07
C SER A 315 7.72 -0.42 25.15
N ASP A 316 8.46 -0.16 26.21
CA ASP A 316 9.74 -0.80 26.55
C ASP A 316 10.86 -0.57 25.50
N SER A 317 10.69 0.42 24.61
CA SER A 317 11.74 0.81 23.66
C SER A 317 12.91 1.46 24.40
N LYS A 318 14.15 1.02 24.14
CA LYS A 318 15.33 1.47 24.93
C LYS A 318 15.71 2.94 24.71
N THR A 319 15.17 3.60 23.69
CA THR A 319 15.45 5.00 23.38
C THR A 319 14.16 5.81 23.28
N TYR A 320 13.46 5.75 22.14
CA TYR A 320 12.19 6.46 21.96
C TYR A 320 11.05 5.47 21.69
N GLY A 321 9.84 5.77 22.13
CA GLY A 321 8.66 4.97 21.78
C GLY A 321 8.20 5.28 20.36
N ALA A 322 7.56 6.45 20.20
CA ALA A 322 6.98 6.93 18.95
C ALA A 322 7.63 8.25 18.53
N GLN A 323 8.11 8.33 17.28
CA GLN A 323 8.81 9.52 16.79
C GLN A 323 8.39 9.94 15.38
N ALA A 324 8.17 11.24 15.18
CA ALA A 324 8.18 11.88 13.87
C ALA A 324 9.38 12.83 13.74
N ALA A 325 10.07 12.78 12.60
CA ALA A 325 11.25 13.58 12.33
C ALA A 325 11.32 14.05 10.88
N ALA A 326 12.04 15.16 10.63
CA ALA A 326 12.40 15.65 9.30
C ALA A 326 11.19 15.82 8.37
N GLY A 327 10.15 16.49 8.86
CA GLY A 327 8.88 16.67 8.13
C GLY A 327 7.97 15.44 8.09
N GLY A 328 8.29 14.38 8.84
CA GLY A 328 7.43 13.20 8.97
C GLY A 328 6.15 13.49 9.76
N SER A 329 5.12 12.67 9.51
CA SER A 329 3.82 12.72 10.15
C SER A 329 3.47 11.37 10.77
N LEU A 330 3.04 11.36 12.03
CA LEU A 330 2.66 10.15 12.76
C LEU A 330 1.30 10.35 13.45
N SER A 331 0.32 9.52 13.10
CA SER A 331 -0.90 9.36 13.91
C SER A 331 -0.66 8.27 14.96
N PHE A 332 -0.75 8.63 16.24
CA PHE A 332 -0.48 7.75 17.38
C PHE A 332 -1.53 7.95 18.50
N ARG A 333 -2.78 8.21 18.12
CA ARG A 333 -3.88 8.43 19.06
C ARG A 333 -4.17 7.16 19.84
N ASN A 334 -4.44 7.29 21.14
CA ASN A 334 -4.66 6.16 22.06
C ASN A 334 -3.51 5.13 22.06
N GLY A 335 -2.32 5.49 21.57
CA GLY A 335 -1.16 4.61 21.56
C GLY A 335 -0.49 4.51 22.92
N ILE A 336 0.37 3.51 23.10
CA ILE A 336 1.06 3.25 24.36
C ILE A 336 2.58 3.34 24.14
N ALA A 337 3.25 4.27 24.80
CA ALA A 337 4.69 4.49 24.73
C ALA A 337 5.34 4.47 26.12
N ASN A 338 4.93 3.49 26.94
CA ASN A 338 5.34 3.41 28.34
C ASN A 338 6.76 2.80 28.48
N ASN A 339 7.42 3.10 29.61
CA ASN A 339 8.72 2.54 29.98
C ASN A 339 9.83 2.75 28.93
N CYS A 340 9.73 3.81 28.13
CA CYS A 340 10.74 4.09 27.11
C CYS A 340 12.02 4.62 27.76
N GLY A 341 13.18 4.13 27.33
CA GLY A 341 14.46 4.41 27.99
C GLY A 341 14.88 5.89 27.99
N ARG A 342 14.34 6.71 27.07
CA ARG A 342 14.59 8.15 27.06
C ARG A 342 13.33 8.99 26.85
N HIS A 343 12.61 8.84 25.74
CA HIS A 343 11.38 9.61 25.50
C HIS A 343 10.22 8.71 25.11
N GLY A 344 9.01 8.95 25.62
CA GLY A 344 7.82 8.21 25.18
C GLY A 344 7.45 8.59 23.75
N ILE A 345 7.01 9.84 23.56
CA ILE A 345 6.59 10.37 22.26
C ILE A 345 7.40 11.60 21.91
N ARG A 346 7.93 11.64 20.69
CA ARG A 346 8.84 12.69 20.23
C ARG A 346 8.46 13.26 18.87
N SER A 347 8.50 14.59 18.76
CA SER A 347 8.42 15.32 17.50
C SER A 347 9.67 16.19 17.34
N THR A 348 10.42 16.03 16.23
CA THR A 348 11.69 16.76 16.03
C THR A 348 11.89 17.21 14.58
N ASN A 349 12.63 18.30 14.36
CA ASN A 349 13.03 18.76 13.01
C ASN A 349 11.82 18.93 12.08
N ALA A 350 10.84 19.73 12.51
CA ALA A 350 9.55 19.92 11.82
C ALA A 350 8.71 18.66 11.64
N GLY A 351 8.92 17.61 12.45
CA GLY A 351 7.99 16.47 12.55
C GLY A 351 6.64 16.88 13.13
N SER A 352 5.62 16.06 12.89
CA SER A 352 4.28 16.21 13.45
C SER A 352 3.79 14.89 14.04
N VAL A 353 3.30 14.91 15.28
CA VAL A 353 2.68 13.75 15.92
C VAL A 353 1.30 14.12 16.46
N ASP A 354 0.28 13.33 16.12
CA ASP A 354 -1.04 13.37 16.75
C ASP A 354 -1.15 12.21 17.76
N ALA A 355 -0.93 12.51 19.04
CA ALA A 355 -0.85 11.59 20.17
C ALA A 355 -1.99 11.82 21.19
N ARG A 356 -3.17 12.21 20.71
CA ARG A 356 -4.34 12.41 21.60
C ARG A 356 -4.68 11.14 22.35
N ASP A 357 -4.98 11.29 23.64
CA ASP A 357 -5.34 10.21 24.57
C ASP A 357 -4.31 9.07 24.66
N ALA A 358 -3.07 9.31 24.23
CA ALA A 358 -1.99 8.33 24.31
C ALA A 358 -1.37 8.27 25.73
N GLN A 359 -0.53 7.27 25.96
CA GLN A 359 0.23 7.10 27.19
C GLN A 359 1.73 7.15 26.91
N ALA A 360 2.48 7.83 27.78
CA ALA A 360 3.93 8.00 27.72
C ALA A 360 4.53 7.95 29.14
N ASP A 361 4.03 7.04 29.96
CA ASP A 361 4.39 6.94 31.38
C ASP A 361 5.76 6.27 31.57
N ASN A 362 6.44 6.63 32.66
CA ASN A 362 7.73 6.07 33.08
C ASN A 362 8.85 6.22 32.03
N ALA A 363 8.82 7.29 31.24
CA ALA A 363 9.90 7.58 30.30
C ALA A 363 11.18 8.02 31.02
N GLY A 364 12.34 7.55 30.57
CA GLY A 364 13.61 7.82 31.26
C GLY A 364 14.00 9.30 31.36
N ALA A 365 13.51 10.16 30.45
CA ALA A 365 13.71 11.61 30.52
C ALA A 365 12.42 12.40 30.28
N TYR A 366 11.75 12.23 29.13
CA TYR A 366 10.54 13.00 28.82
C TYR A 366 9.40 12.10 28.39
N GLY A 367 8.21 12.28 28.96
CA GLY A 367 7.03 11.59 28.41
C GLY A 367 6.76 12.09 27.00
N ILE A 368 6.58 13.40 26.86
CA ILE A 368 6.32 14.10 25.60
C ILE A 368 7.43 15.10 25.32
N TYR A 369 8.01 15.03 24.12
CA TYR A 369 9.11 15.92 23.72
C TYR A 369 8.95 16.49 22.31
N ALA A 370 8.79 17.81 22.19
CA ALA A 370 8.85 18.52 20.91
C ALA A 370 10.11 19.38 20.83
N ARG A 371 10.85 19.26 19.72
CA ARG A 371 12.17 19.89 19.52
C ARG A 371 12.33 20.43 18.11
N ASP A 372 13.02 21.56 17.95
CA ASP A 372 13.47 22.09 16.64
C ASP A 372 12.30 22.21 15.64
N ALA A 373 11.33 23.06 15.99
CA ALA A 373 10.06 23.27 15.29
C ALA A 373 9.15 22.03 15.22
N GLY A 374 9.29 21.07 16.14
CA GLY A 374 8.39 19.93 16.25
C GLY A 374 6.98 20.36 16.67
N ILE A 375 5.97 19.71 16.12
CA ILE A 375 4.56 19.92 16.46
C ILE A 375 4.01 18.62 17.07
N LEU A 376 3.29 18.74 18.18
CA LEU A 376 2.71 17.60 18.88
C LEU A 376 1.33 17.94 19.43
N ASN A 377 0.31 17.17 19.06
CA ASN A 377 -1.00 17.20 19.70
C ASN A 377 -1.09 16.05 20.70
N ALA A 378 -1.10 16.36 21.99
CA ALA A 378 -1.15 15.47 23.14
C ALA A 378 -2.33 15.81 24.08
N ASN A 379 -3.46 16.26 23.53
CA ASN A 379 -4.67 16.44 24.33
C ASN A 379 -5.05 15.11 25.02
N GLY A 380 -5.32 15.17 26.33
CA GLY A 380 -5.68 14.00 27.14
C GLY A 380 -4.55 13.02 27.48
N ILE A 381 -3.28 13.37 27.19
CA ILE A 381 -2.16 12.45 27.41
C ILE A 381 -1.90 12.13 28.89
N SER A 382 -1.49 10.88 29.19
CA SER A 382 -0.76 10.54 30.43
C SER A 382 0.73 10.50 30.15
N ALA A 383 1.53 11.26 30.91
CA ALA A 383 2.99 11.33 30.82
C ALA A 383 3.60 11.36 32.22
N LYS A 384 3.22 10.39 33.05
CA LYS A 384 3.58 10.31 34.47
C LYS A 384 4.98 9.75 34.68
N ASN A 385 5.58 10.08 35.82
CA ASN A 385 6.86 9.55 36.30
C ASN A 385 7.99 9.66 35.26
N ALA A 386 7.99 10.72 34.45
CA ALA A 386 9.08 10.94 33.51
C ALA A 386 10.31 11.45 34.28
N GLY A 387 11.50 10.94 33.92
CA GLY A 387 12.71 11.21 34.70
C GLY A 387 13.09 12.69 34.83
N VAL A 388 12.78 13.51 33.82
CA VAL A 388 13.07 14.97 33.82
C VAL A 388 11.77 15.78 33.68
N ALA A 389 10.95 15.52 32.67
CA ALA A 389 9.68 16.20 32.55
C ALA A 389 8.57 15.39 31.89
N GLY A 390 7.34 15.54 32.36
CA GLY A 390 6.20 14.93 31.67
C GLY A 390 6.06 15.50 30.25
N ILE A 391 6.11 16.83 30.13
CA ILE A 391 6.04 17.55 28.85
C ILE A 391 7.21 18.53 28.71
N MET A 392 7.94 18.45 27.60
CA MET A 392 9.01 19.37 27.24
C MET A 392 8.84 19.88 25.81
N SER A 393 8.71 21.20 25.64
CA SER A 393 8.79 21.88 24.34
C SER A 393 10.06 22.72 24.27
N TYR A 394 10.78 22.63 23.15
CA TYR A 394 12.11 23.25 22.97
C TYR A 394 12.31 23.83 21.57
N ASN A 395 12.94 25.00 21.48
CA ASN A 395 13.40 25.64 20.24
C ASN A 395 12.28 25.81 19.19
N ALA A 396 11.40 26.78 19.44
CA ALA A 396 10.27 27.14 18.58
C ALA A 396 9.23 26.02 18.32
N SER A 397 9.25 24.95 19.12
CA SER A 397 8.30 23.85 19.02
C SER A 397 6.96 24.18 19.67
N ILE A 398 5.92 23.42 19.32
CA ILE A 398 4.56 23.61 19.83
C ILE A 398 4.01 22.27 20.31
N ILE A 399 3.50 22.26 21.54
CA ILE A 399 2.77 21.13 22.11
C ILE A 399 1.38 21.61 22.53
N ASP A 400 0.34 20.93 22.07
CA ASP A 400 -1.02 21.07 22.57
C ASP A 400 -1.35 19.89 23.49
N ALA A 401 -1.37 20.10 24.79
CA ALA A 401 -1.52 19.09 25.84
C ALA A 401 -2.59 19.48 26.86
N GLU A 402 -3.72 20.01 26.37
CA GLU A 402 -4.91 20.22 27.20
C GLU A 402 -5.34 18.90 27.87
N LEU A 403 -5.80 18.97 29.13
CA LEU A 403 -6.21 17.84 29.98
C LEU A 403 -5.11 16.81 30.30
N ALA A 404 -3.84 17.11 30.01
CA ALA A 404 -2.74 16.19 30.24
C ALA A 404 -2.45 15.94 31.74
N VAL A 405 -1.96 14.75 32.06
CA VAL A 405 -1.55 14.35 33.42
C VAL A 405 -0.07 14.01 33.44
N VAL A 406 0.74 14.77 34.18
CA VAL A 406 2.21 14.71 34.18
C VAL A 406 2.82 14.39 35.55
N ASP A 407 2.02 13.76 36.42
CA ASP A 407 2.36 13.53 37.83
C ASP A 407 3.68 12.76 38.02
N GLY A 408 4.38 13.02 39.13
CA GLY A 408 5.56 12.23 39.53
C GLY A 408 6.86 12.51 38.77
N SER A 409 6.86 13.44 37.81
CA SER A 409 8.06 13.83 37.06
C SER A 409 8.95 14.81 37.85
N GLU A 410 10.21 15.03 37.47
CA GLU A 410 11.00 16.09 38.13
C GLU A 410 10.35 17.47 37.92
N THR A 411 10.03 17.79 36.66
CA THR A 411 9.18 18.92 36.30
C THR A 411 7.93 18.44 35.56
N GLY A 412 6.74 18.96 35.86
CA GLY A 412 5.54 18.59 35.10
C GLY A 412 5.62 19.03 33.63
N VAL A 413 5.72 20.35 33.43
CA VAL A 413 5.69 20.98 32.10
C VAL A 413 6.81 21.99 31.92
N ILE A 414 7.50 21.94 30.79
CA ILE A 414 8.53 22.91 30.41
C ILE A 414 8.27 23.45 28.99
N ALA A 415 8.22 24.78 28.88
CA ALA A 415 8.40 25.49 27.61
C ALA A 415 9.71 26.30 27.65
N ASP A 416 10.58 26.07 26.67
CA ASP A 416 11.92 26.62 26.60
C ASP A 416 12.29 27.13 25.18
N GLN A 417 13.12 28.17 25.10
CA GLN A 417 13.65 28.75 23.85
C GLN A 417 12.55 29.05 22.80
N ASN A 418 11.69 30.03 23.10
CA ASN A 418 10.59 30.48 22.23
C ASN A 418 9.55 29.39 21.86
N SER A 419 9.53 28.26 22.57
CA SER A 419 8.55 27.21 22.35
C SER A 419 7.27 27.45 23.12
N LYS A 420 6.21 26.70 22.79
CA LYS A 420 4.88 26.85 23.37
C LYS A 420 4.34 25.51 23.87
N VAL A 421 3.65 25.55 25.01
CA VAL A 421 2.85 24.44 25.52
C VAL A 421 1.47 24.95 25.91
N ASN A 422 0.42 24.37 25.35
CA ASN A 422 -0.94 24.48 25.89
C ASN A 422 -1.14 23.35 26.90
N PHE A 423 -1.24 23.65 28.19
CA PHE A 423 -1.46 22.70 29.28
C PHE A 423 -2.75 23.04 30.04
N PHE A 424 -3.75 23.55 29.32
CA PHE A 424 -5.04 23.96 29.88
C PHE A 424 -5.74 22.79 30.57
N LYS A 425 -6.27 23.01 31.78
CA LYS A 425 -6.92 21.97 32.61
C LYS A 425 -6.06 20.73 32.91
N GLY A 426 -4.74 20.87 32.79
CA GLY A 426 -3.80 19.79 33.08
C GLY A 426 -3.59 19.54 34.57
N THR A 427 -2.97 18.41 34.90
CA THR A 427 -2.61 18.04 36.28
C THR A 427 -1.11 17.73 36.38
N ALA A 428 -0.43 18.43 37.28
CA ALA A 428 0.99 18.23 37.60
C ALA A 428 1.16 18.10 39.12
N LEU A 429 0.92 16.90 39.65
CA LEU A 429 1.03 16.58 41.07
C LEU A 429 2.28 15.76 41.35
N ASN A 430 2.78 15.80 42.59
CA ASN A 430 3.89 14.94 43.03
C ASN A 430 5.17 15.11 42.22
N CYS A 431 5.34 16.24 41.53
CA CYS A 431 6.59 16.56 40.86
C CYS A 431 7.66 16.90 41.90
N THR A 432 8.93 16.62 41.65
CA THR A 432 9.96 16.82 42.70
C THR A 432 10.53 18.24 42.73
N ASP A 433 10.50 18.96 41.61
CA ASP A 433 11.06 20.31 41.49
C ASP A 433 10.01 21.34 41.07
N LYS A 434 9.45 21.24 39.86
CA LYS A 434 8.55 22.27 39.31
C LYS A 434 7.25 21.67 38.78
N GLY A 435 6.12 22.34 38.98
CA GLY A 435 4.88 21.95 38.31
C GLY A 435 4.88 22.40 36.86
N ILE A 436 4.91 23.72 36.66
CA ILE A 436 4.94 24.36 35.34
C ILE A 436 6.13 25.30 35.27
N LYS A 437 6.90 25.24 34.17
CA LYS A 437 8.03 26.13 33.91
C LYS A 437 7.97 26.72 32.50
N ALA A 438 8.05 28.04 32.41
CA ALA A 438 8.36 28.76 31.19
C ALA A 438 9.72 29.46 31.33
N THR A 439 10.63 29.24 30.38
CA THR A 439 12.00 29.79 30.44
C THR A 439 12.48 30.23 29.06
N ARG A 440 13.42 31.20 29.01
CA ARG A 440 14.07 31.67 27.78
C ARG A 440 13.05 31.96 26.67
N TYR A 441 12.07 32.81 27.00
CA TYR A 441 10.96 33.21 26.13
C TYR A 441 9.98 32.10 25.75
N GLY A 442 10.02 30.95 26.42
CA GLY A 442 8.98 29.92 26.32
C GLY A 442 7.65 30.41 26.89
N GLU A 443 6.55 29.83 26.39
CA GLU A 443 5.19 30.19 26.79
C GLU A 443 4.40 28.95 27.22
N VAL A 444 3.80 28.98 28.40
CA VAL A 444 2.86 27.94 28.85
C VAL A 444 1.48 28.55 29.11
N ASN A 445 0.44 27.97 28.53
CA ASN A 445 -0.94 28.17 28.98
C ASN A 445 -1.32 27.05 29.94
N GLY A 446 -1.19 27.28 31.25
CA GLY A 446 -1.63 26.38 32.32
C GLY A 446 -2.91 26.83 33.01
N SER A 447 -3.80 27.55 32.31
CA SER A 447 -5.07 28.01 32.91
C SER A 447 -5.95 26.81 33.30
N GLU A 448 -6.68 26.94 34.40
CA GLU A 448 -7.52 25.88 35.02
C GLU A 448 -6.76 24.61 35.44
N SER A 449 -5.43 24.62 35.44
CA SER A 449 -4.62 23.46 35.79
C SER A 449 -4.45 23.31 37.30
N THR A 450 -4.26 22.06 37.76
CA THR A 450 -3.96 21.73 39.16
C THR A 450 -2.49 21.34 39.31
N VAL A 451 -1.79 22.03 40.21
CA VAL A 451 -0.37 21.85 40.49
C VAL A 451 -0.17 21.67 42.00
N GLY A 452 0.62 20.71 42.45
CA GLY A 452 0.87 20.57 43.88
C GLY A 452 1.38 19.25 44.41
N ASN A 453 1.32 19.10 45.73
CA ASN A 453 1.72 17.91 46.50
C ASN A 453 3.21 17.55 46.39
N GLY A 454 4.07 18.18 47.18
CA GLY A 454 5.49 17.78 47.28
C GLY A 454 6.43 18.42 46.26
N ILE A 455 5.94 19.44 45.54
CA ILE A 455 6.67 20.18 44.52
C ILE A 455 7.45 21.33 45.16
N LEU A 456 8.69 21.58 44.75
CA LEU A 456 9.45 22.74 45.24
C LEU A 456 8.84 24.07 44.77
N TYR A 457 8.52 24.20 43.48
CA TYR A 457 7.89 25.38 42.89
C TYR A 457 6.62 25.01 42.12
N GLY A 458 5.48 25.64 42.41
CA GLY A 458 4.24 25.40 41.67
C GLY A 458 4.37 25.84 40.20
N VAL A 459 4.35 27.14 39.96
CA VAL A 459 4.43 27.74 38.62
C VAL A 459 5.61 28.70 38.56
N VAL A 460 6.48 28.50 37.58
CA VAL A 460 7.72 29.26 37.39
C VAL A 460 7.76 29.90 36.01
N ALA A 461 8.09 31.20 36.00
CA ALA A 461 8.52 31.89 34.80
C ALA A 461 9.92 32.48 35.05
N ASP A 462 10.87 32.22 34.15
CA ASP A 462 12.21 32.78 34.23
C ASP A 462 12.74 33.26 32.87
N ILE A 463 13.71 34.18 32.87
CA ILE A 463 14.46 34.61 31.67
C ILE A 463 13.51 34.95 30.50
N GLY A 464 12.61 35.90 30.71
CA GLY A 464 11.61 36.32 29.71
C GLY A 464 10.50 35.30 29.40
N GLY A 465 10.43 34.17 30.11
CA GLY A 465 9.35 33.19 30.00
C GLY A 465 8.00 33.76 30.42
N LYS A 466 6.92 33.15 29.92
CA LYS A 466 5.54 33.58 30.18
C LYS A 466 4.64 32.42 30.55
N VAL A 467 3.84 32.60 31.60
CA VAL A 467 2.81 31.62 31.98
C VAL A 467 1.45 32.30 32.13
N SER A 468 0.44 31.75 31.46
CA SER A 468 -0.97 32.02 31.80
C SER A 468 -1.48 30.92 32.72
N PHE A 469 -2.02 31.27 33.88
CA PHE A 469 -2.46 30.34 34.93
C PHE A 469 -3.79 30.81 35.55
N GLY A 470 -4.69 31.35 34.71
CA GLY A 470 -5.98 31.84 35.16
C GLY A 470 -6.85 30.70 35.70
N SER A 471 -7.57 30.91 36.80
CA SER A 471 -8.40 29.91 37.47
C SER A 471 -7.67 28.62 37.87
N GLY A 472 -6.32 28.63 37.88
CA GLY A 472 -5.52 27.48 38.26
C GLY A 472 -5.44 27.30 39.78
N ARG A 473 -5.05 26.09 40.21
CA ARG A 473 -4.86 25.74 41.63
C ARG A 473 -3.43 25.31 41.90
N VAL A 474 -2.77 25.96 42.86
CA VAL A 474 -1.50 25.54 43.44
C VAL A 474 -1.69 25.17 44.91
N THR A 475 -1.26 23.99 45.32
CA THR A 475 -1.39 23.54 46.71
C THR A 475 -0.19 22.73 47.18
N ASN A 476 0.19 22.86 48.45
CA ASN A 476 1.17 21.99 49.09
C ASN A 476 2.52 21.95 48.36
N CYS A 477 3.05 23.13 48.03
CA CYS A 477 4.40 23.30 47.48
C CYS A 477 5.38 23.71 48.57
N HIS A 478 6.66 23.37 48.39
CA HIS A 478 7.67 23.54 49.43
C HIS A 478 8.39 24.89 49.40
N ALA A 479 8.46 25.62 48.28
CA ALA A 479 9.12 26.94 48.24
C ALA A 479 8.17 28.02 47.75
N TYR A 480 7.74 27.99 46.49
CA TYR A 480 6.90 29.07 45.94
C TYR A 480 5.66 28.52 45.25
N GLY A 481 4.52 29.21 45.43
CA GLY A 481 3.31 28.94 44.65
C GLY A 481 3.47 29.42 43.21
N LEU A 482 3.63 30.74 43.03
CA LEU A 482 4.03 31.37 41.77
C LEU A 482 5.39 32.06 41.94
N TYR A 483 6.29 31.88 40.98
CA TYR A 483 7.63 32.47 41.00
C TYR A 483 8.03 33.04 39.64
N ALA A 484 8.24 34.36 39.56
CA ALA A 484 8.70 35.05 38.36
C ALA A 484 10.05 35.75 38.58
N THR A 485 11.03 35.49 37.71
CA THR A 485 12.37 36.12 37.76
C THR A 485 12.91 36.49 36.37
N GLY A 486 13.77 37.52 36.29
CA GLY A 486 14.55 37.84 35.09
C GLY A 486 13.69 38.38 33.93
N GLY A 487 12.83 39.36 34.21
CA GLY A 487 11.97 39.99 33.22
C GLY A 487 10.89 39.07 32.66
N SER A 488 10.43 38.09 33.44
CA SER A 488 9.39 37.14 33.06
C SER A 488 7.99 37.59 33.51
N GLU A 489 6.96 36.88 33.06
CA GLU A 489 5.57 37.22 33.33
C GLU A 489 4.73 36.01 33.73
N ILE A 490 3.90 36.16 34.77
CA ILE A 490 2.85 35.21 35.13
C ILE A 490 1.50 35.95 35.22
N ILE A 491 0.51 35.51 34.44
CA ILE A 491 -0.86 36.04 34.45
C ILE A 491 -1.79 34.98 35.03
N ALA A 492 -2.21 35.14 36.28
CA ALA A 492 -2.96 34.15 37.06
C ALA A 492 -4.19 34.76 37.78
N PRO A 493 -5.15 35.35 37.05
CA PRO A 493 -6.40 35.81 37.66
C PRO A 493 -7.22 34.64 38.20
N LEU A 494 -8.07 34.86 39.20
CA LEU A 494 -9.00 33.86 39.75
C LEU A 494 -8.33 32.57 40.27
N CYS A 495 -7.03 32.60 40.55
CA CYS A 495 -6.30 31.41 40.98
C CYS A 495 -6.44 31.17 42.49
N THR A 496 -6.18 29.93 42.91
CA THR A 496 -6.12 29.53 44.32
C THR A 496 -4.74 28.97 44.63
N ILE A 497 -4.01 29.62 45.54
CA ILE A 497 -2.67 29.25 45.99
C ILE A 497 -2.74 29.04 47.50
N THR A 498 -2.48 27.81 47.94
CA THR A 498 -2.69 27.38 49.33
C THR A 498 -1.55 26.50 49.83
N ASP A 499 -1.32 26.51 51.13
CA ASP A 499 -0.43 25.58 51.83
C ASP A 499 1.01 25.56 51.29
N ILE A 500 1.62 26.74 51.15
CA ILE A 500 3.01 26.84 50.66
C ILE A 500 3.98 26.75 51.85
N ASN A 501 4.49 25.55 52.08
CA ASN A 501 5.17 25.18 53.32
C ASN A 501 6.66 24.92 53.09
N HIS A 502 7.50 25.95 53.31
CA HIS A 502 8.95 25.77 53.47
C HIS A 502 9.37 25.80 54.95
N SER A 503 10.40 25.04 55.31
CA SER A 503 11.07 25.18 56.61
C SER A 503 11.69 26.58 56.76
N GLY A 504 11.52 27.22 57.91
CA GLY A 504 12.17 28.51 58.21
C GLY A 504 11.57 29.74 57.53
N SER A 505 10.27 29.72 57.23
CA SER A 505 9.51 30.87 56.70
C SER A 505 9.98 31.43 55.35
N LEU A 506 10.54 30.58 54.50
CA LEU A 506 10.93 30.94 53.13
C LEU A 506 9.87 30.53 52.08
N GLY A 507 8.75 29.93 52.52
CA GLY A 507 7.65 29.52 51.65
C GLY A 507 6.81 30.73 51.26
N HIS A 508 6.76 31.10 49.98
CA HIS A 508 5.99 32.27 49.54
C HIS A 508 4.86 31.89 48.59
N GLY A 509 3.68 32.46 48.80
CA GLY A 509 2.53 32.26 47.91
C GLY A 509 2.85 32.71 46.49
N VAL A 510 3.15 34.00 46.34
CA VAL A 510 3.52 34.66 45.08
C VAL A 510 4.81 35.43 45.29
N TYR A 511 5.83 35.14 44.49
CA TYR A 511 7.13 35.78 44.58
C TYR A 511 7.59 36.31 43.21
N SER A 512 7.78 37.62 43.11
CA SER A 512 8.28 38.29 41.91
C SER A 512 9.65 38.92 42.19
N GLU A 513 10.63 38.71 41.29
CA GLU A 513 11.93 39.38 41.38
C GLU A 513 12.58 39.76 40.04
N LYS A 514 13.61 40.62 40.10
CA LYS A 514 14.49 40.99 38.98
C LYS A 514 13.71 41.47 37.75
N GLY A 515 12.89 42.50 37.94
CA GLY A 515 12.12 43.14 36.87
C GLY A 515 10.96 42.32 36.29
N SER A 516 10.50 41.29 36.99
CA SER A 516 9.40 40.43 36.53
C SER A 516 8.03 40.96 36.96
N ASN A 517 6.98 40.44 36.33
CA ASN A 517 5.60 40.84 36.57
C ASN A 517 4.73 39.63 36.91
N ILE A 518 3.91 39.75 37.96
CA ILE A 518 2.88 38.74 38.28
C ILE A 518 1.52 39.41 38.48
N VAL A 519 0.47 38.85 37.88
CA VAL A 519 -0.92 39.29 38.03
C VAL A 519 -1.72 38.19 38.73
N VAL A 520 -2.31 38.49 39.89
CA VAL A 520 -3.13 37.58 40.73
C VAL A 520 -4.41 38.27 41.19
N THR A 521 -5.18 38.78 40.24
CA THR A 521 -6.45 39.47 40.53
C THR A 521 -7.55 38.48 40.90
N GLU A 522 -8.43 38.86 41.83
CA GLU A 522 -9.58 38.04 42.25
C GLU A 522 -9.17 36.63 42.71
N SER A 523 -7.96 36.53 43.25
CA SER A 523 -7.32 35.26 43.61
C SER A 523 -7.30 35.06 45.13
N THR A 524 -7.04 33.82 45.56
CA THR A 524 -6.79 33.48 46.97
C THR A 524 -5.36 33.01 47.12
N VAL A 525 -4.57 33.68 47.97
CA VAL A 525 -3.17 33.34 48.25
C VAL A 525 -2.98 33.24 49.74
N THR A 526 -3.03 32.04 50.30
CA THR A 526 -3.08 31.85 51.76
C THR A 526 -2.21 30.67 52.21
N GLY A 527 -1.87 30.63 53.50
CA GLY A 527 -1.17 29.51 54.10
C GLY A 527 0.29 29.39 53.65
N ALA A 528 0.93 30.49 53.25
CA ALA A 528 2.37 30.51 53.01
C ALA A 528 3.14 30.56 54.35
N SER A 529 4.23 29.80 54.49
CA SER A 529 5.02 29.81 55.73
C SER A 529 5.87 31.08 55.91
N GLY A 530 6.11 31.82 54.82
CA GLY A 530 6.67 33.16 54.76
C GLY A 530 5.58 34.20 54.42
N GLN A 531 5.86 35.12 53.49
CA GLN A 531 4.84 36.04 52.97
C GLN A 531 3.94 35.38 51.92
N ASP A 532 2.65 35.72 51.92
CA ASP A 532 1.73 35.35 50.83
C ASP A 532 2.12 36.07 49.54
N LEU A 533 2.48 37.36 49.60
CA LEU A 533 2.91 38.15 48.44
C LEU A 533 4.28 38.80 48.69
N ARG A 534 5.25 38.56 47.81
CA ARG A 534 6.62 39.09 47.94
C ARG A 534 7.15 39.69 46.64
N VAL A 535 7.52 40.97 46.69
CA VAL A 535 8.10 41.73 45.57
C VAL A 535 9.57 42.05 45.86
N ASN A 536 10.47 41.83 44.91
CA ASN A 536 11.90 42.09 45.08
C ASN A 536 12.57 42.66 43.81
N ARG A 537 13.69 43.39 43.96
CA ARG A 537 14.57 43.80 42.84
C ARG A 537 13.84 44.38 41.61
N GLY A 538 13.00 45.40 41.83
CA GLY A 538 12.35 46.16 40.76
C GLY A 538 11.24 45.41 40.00
N SER A 539 10.65 44.39 40.61
CA SER A 539 9.52 43.62 40.05
C SER A 539 8.17 44.19 40.49
N THR A 540 7.08 43.62 39.97
CA THR A 540 5.71 44.00 40.27
C THR A 540 4.83 42.77 40.58
N ILE A 541 3.88 42.95 41.49
CA ILE A 541 2.73 42.06 41.72
C ILE A 541 1.45 42.90 41.68
N HIS A 542 0.48 42.50 40.87
CA HIS A 542 -0.85 43.11 40.76
C HIS A 542 -1.89 42.20 41.43
N ALA A 543 -2.36 42.58 42.63
CA ALA A 543 -3.20 41.73 43.49
C ALA A 543 -4.56 42.39 43.83
N HIS A 544 -5.26 42.90 42.82
CA HIS A 544 -6.60 43.48 42.98
C HIS A 544 -7.63 42.42 43.41
N ASN A 545 -8.46 42.71 44.41
CA ASN A 545 -9.44 41.77 44.98
C ASN A 545 -8.83 40.41 45.39
N CYS A 546 -7.57 40.40 45.84
CA CYS A 546 -6.86 39.19 46.23
C CYS A 546 -6.95 38.97 47.75
N LYS A 547 -7.32 37.76 48.17
CA LYS A 547 -7.41 37.37 49.59
C LYS A 547 -6.07 36.81 50.07
N THR A 548 -5.58 37.29 51.22
CA THR A 548 -4.36 36.77 51.90
C THR A 548 -4.67 36.14 53.25
N SER A 549 -3.71 35.48 53.89
CA SER A 549 -3.93 34.63 55.08
C SER A 549 -4.57 35.37 56.25
N SER A 550 -4.17 36.61 56.48
CA SER A 550 -4.63 37.46 57.57
C SER A 550 -5.70 38.46 57.12
N SER A 551 -6.18 38.38 55.87
CA SER A 551 -7.19 39.30 55.36
C SER A 551 -8.60 38.91 55.85
N ALA A 552 -9.31 39.89 56.42
CA ALA A 552 -10.73 39.72 56.78
C ALA A 552 -11.64 39.75 55.54
N ASP A 553 -11.24 40.52 54.52
CA ASP A 553 -11.93 40.70 53.24
C ASP A 553 -11.03 40.26 52.06
N ASN A 554 -11.49 40.45 50.82
CA ASN A 554 -10.74 40.14 49.59
C ASN A 554 -9.66 41.20 49.27
N HIS A 555 -8.86 41.60 50.26
CA HIS A 555 -7.82 42.61 50.12
C HIS A 555 -6.52 42.16 50.79
N PRO A 556 -5.35 42.27 50.13
CA PRO A 556 -4.08 41.92 50.76
C PRO A 556 -3.81 42.82 51.98
N VAL A 557 -3.34 42.23 53.07
CA VAL A 557 -2.97 42.97 54.29
C VAL A 557 -1.45 43.05 54.46
N LEU A 558 -0.96 44.16 55.02
CA LEU A 558 0.49 44.45 55.10
C LEU A 558 1.30 43.34 55.78
N SER A 559 0.73 42.67 56.79
CA SER A 559 1.39 41.57 57.53
C SER A 559 1.71 40.35 56.65
N ASP A 560 0.96 40.14 55.58
CA ASP A 560 1.12 39.00 54.67
C ASP A 560 2.01 39.34 53.47
N THR A 561 2.52 40.58 53.43
CA THR A 561 3.38 41.10 52.37
C THR A 561 4.74 41.51 52.93
N ASN A 562 5.71 41.74 52.04
CA ASN A 562 6.97 42.39 52.43
C ASN A 562 6.93 43.93 52.30
N ALA A 563 5.73 44.52 52.15
CA ALA A 563 5.54 45.95 51.93
C ALA A 563 5.57 46.79 53.23
N THR A 564 5.79 46.19 54.40
CA THR A 564 5.99 46.92 55.67
C THR A 564 7.17 47.89 55.65
N ALA A 565 8.07 47.78 54.66
CA ALA A 565 9.14 48.75 54.38
C ALA A 565 8.66 50.02 53.63
N PHE A 566 7.44 50.04 53.10
CA PHE A 566 6.82 51.17 52.39
C PHE A 566 5.57 51.62 53.17
N SER A 567 5.69 52.74 53.88
CA SER A 567 4.63 53.29 54.72
C SER A 567 3.34 53.62 53.94
N SER A 568 2.26 52.91 54.28
CA SER A 568 0.82 53.16 54.01
C SER A 568 0.33 53.29 52.55
N ILE A 569 -0.40 52.28 52.08
CA ILE A 569 -1.32 52.35 50.93
C ILE A 569 -2.74 52.54 51.49
N THR A 570 -3.35 53.71 51.29
CA THR A 570 -4.68 54.06 51.83
C THR A 570 -5.78 54.12 50.76
N SER A 571 -5.60 53.49 49.60
CA SER A 571 -6.62 53.47 48.53
C SER A 571 -6.75 52.10 47.85
N HIS A 572 -7.92 51.85 47.29
CA HIS A 572 -8.42 50.58 46.72
C HIS A 572 -7.65 50.05 45.48
N PHE A 573 -6.42 50.51 45.23
CA PHE A 573 -5.55 50.03 44.17
C PHE A 573 -4.27 49.42 44.78
N GLY A 574 -4.24 48.09 44.88
CA GLY A 574 -3.05 47.37 45.34
C GLY A 574 -1.95 47.35 44.27
N ILE A 575 -1.13 48.40 44.21
CA ILE A 575 0.19 48.39 43.56
C ILE A 575 1.22 48.15 44.65
N ILE A 576 1.91 47.00 44.65
CA ILE A 576 3.06 46.79 45.54
C ILE A 576 4.32 47.30 44.82
N TRP A 577 4.65 48.56 45.08
CA TRP A 577 5.86 49.24 44.60
C TRP A 577 7.00 48.99 45.60
N ALA A 578 8.15 48.49 45.11
CA ALA A 578 9.42 48.60 45.83
C ALA A 578 10.39 49.50 45.05
N GLN A 579 10.42 50.81 45.35
CA GLN A 579 11.47 51.72 44.89
C GLN A 579 12.64 51.69 45.87
N LYS A 580 13.86 51.71 45.34
CA LYS A 580 15.09 51.75 46.13
C LYS A 580 15.24 53.05 46.91
#